data_AF-A0A436SJ33-F1
#
_entry.id   AF-A0A436SJ33-F1
#
_cell.length_a   1.000
_cell.length_b   1.000
_cell.length_c   1.000
_cell.angle_alpha   90.00
_cell.angle_beta   90.00
_cell.angle_gamma   90.00
#
_symmetry.space_group_name_H-M   'P 1'
#
loop_
_entity.id
_entity.type
_entity.pdbx_description
1 polymer ?
#
loop_
_entity_poly.entity_id
_entity_poly.type
_entity_poly.pdbx_seq_one_letter_code
_entity_poly.pdbx_strand_id
1 'polypeptide(L)'
;VHQSTVSRVTSNKYMLTPRGVFELKYFFTVAIASFEGGDAHSAEAVRHRIKAMVTLESPDEVLSDDDIATRLKETGIDIARRTVAKYREALNIPSSSRRRREKRVWLRCQSSPGGGAHESGS
;
A
#
# COMPACT_ATOMS: atom_id res chain seq x y z
N VAL A 1 3.43 18.95 -27.93
CA VAL A 1 4.65 18.79 -27.11
C VAL A 1 4.89 17.30 -26.94
N HIS A 2 6.06 16.79 -27.34
CA HIS A 2 6.30 15.34 -27.29
C HIS A 2 6.83 14.93 -25.90
N GLN A 3 6.59 13.69 -25.49
CA GLN A 3 7.11 13.14 -24.23
C GLN A 3 8.63 13.35 -24.10
N SER A 4 9.37 13.19 -25.20
CA SER A 4 10.82 13.42 -25.25
C SER A 4 11.21 14.89 -25.02
N THR A 5 10.34 15.85 -25.35
CA THR A 5 10.56 17.27 -25.05
C THR A 5 10.40 17.54 -23.56
N VAL A 6 9.34 17.02 -22.94
CA VAL A 6 9.09 17.19 -21.49
C VAL A 6 10.16 16.48 -20.65
N SER A 7 10.57 15.29 -21.08
CA SER A 7 11.62 14.51 -20.41
C SER A 7 12.98 15.23 -20.40
N ARG A 8 13.37 15.89 -21.50
CA ARG A 8 14.62 16.65 -21.57
C ARG A 8 14.59 17.91 -20.71
N VAL A 9 13.48 18.65 -20.72
CA VAL A 9 13.36 19.92 -19.97
C VAL A 9 13.34 19.68 -18.45
N THR A 10 12.77 18.57 -18.00
CA THR A 10 12.65 18.21 -16.58
C THR A 10 13.90 17.53 -16.01
N SER A 11 14.79 17.03 -16.86
CA SER A 11 16.07 16.43 -16.45
C SER A 11 17.04 17.49 -15.91
N ASN A 12 17.72 17.19 -14.79
CA ASN A 12 18.61 18.12 -14.07
C ASN A 12 17.96 19.43 -13.60
N LYS A 13 16.64 19.44 -13.40
CA LYS A 13 15.95 20.55 -12.74
C LYS A 13 15.47 20.11 -11.37
N TYR A 14 15.63 20.98 -10.39
CA TYR A 14 15.26 20.74 -9.00
C TYR A 14 14.29 21.83 -8.56
N MET A 15 13.25 21.43 -7.84
CA MET A 15 12.26 22.32 -7.26
C MET A 15 12.44 22.32 -5.74
N LEU A 16 12.64 23.51 -5.18
CA LEU A 16 12.58 23.70 -3.74
C LEU A 16 11.11 23.73 -3.31
N THR A 17 10.75 22.87 -2.38
CA THR A 17 9.44 22.83 -1.74
C THR A 17 9.61 23.06 -0.24
N PRO A 18 8.56 23.46 0.49
CA PRO A 18 8.61 23.57 1.95
C PRO A 18 9.00 22.27 2.67
N ARG A 19 8.89 21.12 1.99
CA ARG A 19 9.27 19.78 2.49
C ARG A 19 10.66 19.32 2.04
N GLY A 20 11.38 20.11 1.24
CA GLY A 20 12.72 19.77 0.74
C GLY A 20 12.89 20.01 -0.76
N VAL A 21 14.07 19.64 -1.27
CA VAL A 21 14.43 19.77 -2.70
C VAL A 21 14.13 18.46 -3.42
N PHE A 22 13.36 18.54 -4.51
CA PHE A 22 13.00 17.38 -5.32
C PHE A 22 13.37 17.59 -6.78
N GLU A 23 13.80 16.54 -7.47
CA GLU A 23 13.95 16.59 -8.93
C GLU A 23 12.60 16.82 -9.60
N LEU A 24 12.55 17.69 -10.60
CA LEU A 24 11.32 18.03 -11.30
C LEU A 24 10.70 16.80 -11.99
N LYS A 25 11.55 15.87 -12.46
CA LYS A 25 11.13 14.60 -13.07
C LYS A 25 10.27 13.73 -12.14
N TYR A 26 10.41 13.90 -10.83
CA TYR A 26 9.64 13.15 -9.82
C TYR A 26 8.13 13.39 -9.93
N PHE A 27 7.74 14.60 -10.37
CA PHE A 27 6.32 14.96 -10.51
C PHE A 27 5.72 14.51 -11.85
N PHE A 28 6.55 14.14 -12.83
CA PHE A 28 6.13 13.71 -14.16
C PHE A 28 6.20 12.18 -14.30
N THR A 29 5.55 11.46 -13.38
CA THR A 29 5.39 10.01 -13.51
C THR A 29 4.36 9.68 -14.58
N VAL A 30 4.59 8.60 -15.34
CA VAL A 30 3.55 8.01 -16.20
C VAL A 30 2.36 7.67 -15.31
N ALA A 31 1.26 8.41 -15.48
CA ALA A 31 0.03 8.15 -14.73
C ALA A 31 -0.50 6.77 -15.14
N ILE A 32 -0.99 6.01 -14.15
CA ILE A 32 -1.70 4.78 -14.45
C ILE A 32 -3.04 5.22 -15.05
N ALA A 33 -3.32 4.81 -16.28
CA ALA A 33 -4.58 5.13 -16.94
C ALA A 33 -5.74 4.58 -16.11
N SER A 34 -6.51 5.47 -15.49
CA SER A 34 -7.81 5.12 -14.94
C SER A 34 -8.79 5.16 -16.11
N PHE A 35 -9.46 4.04 -16.38
CA PHE A 35 -10.57 4.03 -17.30
C PHE A 35 -11.72 4.78 -16.61
N GLU A 36 -12.35 5.72 -17.32
CA GLU A 36 -13.52 6.49 -16.86
C GLU A 36 -13.22 7.75 -16.02
N GLY A 37 -12.61 8.78 -16.64
CA GLY A 37 -12.71 10.18 -16.19
C GLY A 37 -12.20 10.54 -14.78
N GLY A 38 -11.68 9.57 -14.04
CA GLY A 38 -11.11 9.72 -12.71
C GLY A 38 -9.67 10.21 -12.77
N ASP A 39 -9.28 10.96 -11.73
CA ASP A 39 -7.97 11.58 -11.62
C ASP A 39 -6.85 10.57 -11.90
N ALA A 40 -5.93 10.94 -12.79
CA ALA A 40 -4.82 10.09 -13.18
C ALA A 40 -3.89 9.89 -11.97
N HIS A 41 -4.06 8.80 -11.22
CA HIS A 41 -3.34 8.57 -9.97
C HIS A 41 -1.88 8.18 -10.23
N SER A 42 -0.97 8.89 -9.58
CA SER A 42 0.46 8.56 -9.59
C SER A 42 0.72 7.21 -8.93
N ALA A 43 1.70 6.45 -9.43
CA ALA A 43 2.11 5.18 -8.84
C ALA A 43 2.46 5.30 -7.34
N GLU A 44 3.01 6.45 -6.91
CA GLU A 44 3.29 6.73 -5.49
C GLU A 44 2.01 6.85 -4.64
N ALA A 45 0.97 7.50 -5.17
CA ALA A 45 -0.30 7.63 -4.49
C ALA A 45 -0.97 6.25 -4.31
N VAL A 46 -0.90 5.40 -5.34
CA VAL A 46 -1.41 4.02 -5.27
C VAL A 46 -0.62 3.20 -4.24
N ARG A 47 0.72 3.28 -4.24
CA ARG A 47 1.56 2.64 -3.21
C ARG A 47 1.15 3.07 -1.80
N HIS A 48 0.97 4.36 -1.58
CA HIS A 48 0.57 4.90 -0.28
C HIS A 48 -0.83 4.39 0.13
N ARG A 49 -1.78 4.34 -0.81
CA ARG A 49 -3.13 3.80 -0.58
C ARG A 49 -3.10 2.32 -0.21
N ILE A 50 -2.31 1.51 -0.93
CA ILE A 50 -2.11 0.09 -0.63
C ILE A 50 -1.55 -0.08 0.78
N LYS A 51 -0.52 0.69 1.13
CA LYS A 51 0.07 0.66 2.48
C LYS A 51 -0.98 0.99 3.54
N ALA A 52 -1.76 2.05 3.36
CA ALA A 52 -2.81 2.46 4.30
C ALA A 52 -3.87 1.37 4.50
N MET A 53 -4.32 0.72 3.42
CA MET A 53 -5.28 -0.40 3.51
C MET A 53 -4.71 -1.59 4.27
N VAL A 54 -3.45 -1.96 4.00
CA VAL A 54 -2.79 -3.07 4.71
C VAL A 54 -2.56 -2.73 6.19
N THR A 55 -2.26 -1.48 6.54
CA THR A 55 -2.08 -1.08 7.94
C THR A 55 -3.38 -1.07 8.74
N LEU A 56 -4.52 -0.83 8.08
CA LEU A 56 -5.85 -0.81 8.70
C LEU A 56 -6.53 -2.19 8.72
N GLU A 57 -5.92 -3.22 8.15
CA GLU A 57 -6.55 -4.55 8.05
C GLU A 57 -6.62 -5.25 9.42
N SER A 58 -7.78 -5.85 9.73
CA SER A 58 -7.99 -6.61 10.97
C SER A 58 -7.28 -7.98 10.92
N PRO A 59 -6.94 -8.57 12.08
CA PRO A 59 -6.38 -9.93 12.16
C PRO A 59 -7.25 -11.01 11.52
N ASP A 60 -8.58 -10.85 11.62
CA ASP A 60 -9.56 -11.79 11.10
C ASP A 60 -9.84 -11.60 9.60
N GLU A 61 -9.61 -10.40 9.08
CA GLU A 61 -9.85 -10.03 7.69
C GLU A 61 -8.59 -9.47 7.01
N VAL A 62 -7.65 -10.38 6.72
CA VAL A 62 -6.46 -10.05 5.92
C VAL A 62 -6.82 -9.93 4.45
N LEU A 63 -6.52 -8.76 3.87
CA LEU A 63 -6.86 -8.43 2.49
C LEU A 63 -5.97 -9.19 1.49
N SER A 64 -6.59 -9.88 0.54
CA SER A 64 -5.91 -10.44 -0.63
C SER A 64 -5.48 -9.33 -1.59
N ASP A 65 -4.50 -9.63 -2.46
CA ASP A 65 -4.12 -8.73 -3.55
C ASP A 65 -5.32 -8.47 -4.49
N ASP A 66 -6.25 -9.43 -4.61
CA ASP A 66 -7.51 -9.27 -5.36
C ASP A 66 -8.49 -8.33 -4.63
N ASP A 67 -8.62 -8.43 -3.31
CA ASP A 67 -9.50 -7.55 -2.52
C ASP A 67 -9.02 -6.10 -2.53
N ILE A 68 -7.70 -5.91 -2.56
CA ILE A 68 -7.06 -4.61 -2.70
C ILE A 68 -7.36 -4.02 -4.07
N ALA A 69 -7.28 -4.82 -5.15
CA ALA A 69 -7.62 -4.37 -6.49
C ALA A 69 -9.10 -3.95 -6.61
N THR A 70 -10.02 -4.72 -6.03
CA THR A 70 -11.46 -4.40 -6.02
C THR A 70 -11.75 -3.09 -5.29
N ARG A 71 -11.19 -2.90 -4.08
CA ARG A 71 -11.36 -1.64 -3.33
C ARG A 71 -10.75 -0.44 -4.03
N LEU A 72 -9.63 -0.63 -4.73
CA LEU A 72 -9.03 0.43 -5.55
C LEU A 72 -9.94 0.79 -6.73
N LYS A 73 -10.56 -0.20 -7.36
CA LYS A 73 -11.53 0.01 -8.44
C LYS A 73 -12.75 0.80 -7.97
N GLU A 74 -13.27 0.53 -6.78
CA GLU A 74 -14.35 1.33 -6.16
C GLU A 74 -13.97 2.80 -5.96
N THR A 75 -12.68 3.07 -5.73
CA THR A 75 -12.14 4.44 -5.63
C THR A 75 -11.77 5.08 -6.98
N GLY A 76 -12.09 4.43 -8.10
CA GLY A 76 -11.79 4.92 -9.45
C GLY A 76 -10.39 4.57 -9.97
N ILE A 77 -9.64 3.70 -9.27
CA ILE A 77 -8.30 3.24 -9.70
C ILE A 77 -8.44 1.83 -10.26
N ASP A 78 -8.41 1.70 -11.59
CA ASP A 78 -8.35 0.39 -12.23
C ASP A 78 -6.91 -0.13 -12.26
N ILE A 79 -6.64 -1.16 -11.47
CA ILE A 79 -5.31 -1.77 -11.35
C ILE A 79 -5.41 -3.29 -11.32
N ALA A 80 -4.60 -3.94 -12.15
CA ALA A 80 -4.51 -5.39 -12.17
C ALA A 80 -3.83 -5.94 -10.89
N ARG A 81 -4.28 -7.11 -10.43
CA ARG A 81 -3.69 -7.86 -9.31
C ARG A 81 -2.16 -7.97 -9.39
N ARG A 82 -1.59 -8.23 -10.57
CA ARG A 82 -0.13 -8.35 -10.76
C ARG A 82 0.60 -7.05 -10.45
N THR A 83 0.01 -5.90 -10.77
CA THR A 83 0.57 -4.58 -10.48
C THR A 83 0.50 -4.28 -8.99
N VAL A 84 -0.60 -4.67 -8.32
CA VAL A 84 -0.73 -4.61 -6.86
C VAL A 84 0.35 -5.45 -6.19
N ALA A 85 0.57 -6.70 -6.63
CA ALA A 85 1.61 -7.57 -6.10
C ALA A 85 3.02 -6.96 -6.24
N LYS A 86 3.33 -6.38 -7.42
CA LYS A 86 4.60 -5.68 -7.65
C LYS A 86 4.79 -4.49 -6.70
N TYR A 87 3.73 -3.71 -6.46
CA TYR A 87 3.78 -2.59 -5.52
C TYR A 87 3.87 -3.03 -4.06
N ARG A 88 3.23 -4.15 -3.71
CA ARG A 88 3.33 -4.78 -2.38
C ARG A 88 4.76 -5.24 -2.09
N GLU A 89 5.41 -5.88 -3.06
CA GLU A 89 6.81 -6.31 -2.96
C GLU A 89 7.77 -5.13 -2.83
N ALA A 90 7.55 -4.06 -3.60
CA ALA A 90 8.34 -2.83 -3.48
C ALA A 90 8.21 -2.15 -2.11
N LEU A 91 7.09 -2.36 -1.40
CA LEU A 91 6.85 -1.88 -0.04
C LEU A 91 7.32 -2.88 1.04
N ASN A 92 7.94 -4.00 0.64
CA ASN A 92 8.39 -5.09 1.51
C ASN A 92 7.27 -5.69 2.38
N ILE A 93 6.04 -5.67 1.89
CA ILE A 93 4.87 -6.22 2.59
C ILE A 93 4.74 -7.71 2.24
N PRO A 94 4.72 -8.62 3.23
CA PRO A 94 4.58 -10.05 2.97
C PRO A 94 3.20 -10.39 2.37
N SER A 95 3.11 -11.55 1.71
CA SER A 95 1.87 -12.00 1.07
C SER A 95 0.73 -12.16 2.08
N SER A 96 -0.52 -12.03 1.60
CA SER A 96 -1.73 -12.18 2.41
C SER A 96 -1.76 -13.49 3.20
N SER A 97 -1.27 -14.59 2.61
CA SER A 97 -1.15 -15.91 3.26
C SER A 97 -0.23 -15.89 4.47
N ARG A 98 0.91 -15.19 4.36
CA ARG A 98 1.88 -15.06 5.46
C ARG A 98 1.34 -14.13 6.56
N ARG A 99 0.73 -13.00 6.20
CA ARG A 99 0.10 -12.07 7.16
C ARG A 99 -1.03 -12.73 7.95
N ARG A 100 -1.87 -13.53 7.29
CA ARG A 100 -2.93 -14.31 7.96
C ARG A 100 -2.38 -15.33 8.96
N ARG A 101 -1.24 -15.96 8.65
CA ARG A 101 -0.58 -16.89 9.59
C ARG A 101 0.01 -16.15 10.78
N GLU A 102 0.75 -15.07 10.55
CA GLU A 102 1.39 -14.26 11.60
C GLU A 102 0.36 -13.65 12.55
N LYS A 103 -0.71 -13.03 12.04
CA LYS A 103 -1.77 -12.42 12.87
C LYS A 103 -2.59 -13.46 13.65
N ARG A 104 -2.88 -14.62 13.06
CA ARG A 104 -3.59 -15.72 13.76
C ARG A 104 -2.74 -16.34 14.88
N VAL A 105 -1.43 -16.44 14.69
CA VAL A 105 -0.51 -16.86 15.76
C VAL A 105 -0.48 -15.81 16.86
N TRP A 106 -0.42 -14.53 16.50
CA TRP A 106 -0.43 -13.43 17.47
C TRP A 106 -1.72 -13.37 18.31
N LEU A 107 -2.90 -13.54 17.68
CA LEU A 107 -4.17 -13.65 18.39
C LEU A 107 -4.19 -14.83 19.37
N ARG A 108 -3.74 -16.01 18.91
CA ARG A 108 -3.71 -17.23 19.74
C ARG A 108 -2.84 -17.08 20.98
N CYS A 109 -1.75 -16.31 20.92
CA CYS A 109 -0.89 -16.03 22.07
C CYS A 109 -1.49 -15.00 23.04
N GLN A 110 -2.36 -14.09 22.57
CA GLN A 110 -3.02 -13.09 23.42
C GLN A 110 -4.25 -13.63 24.14
N SER A 111 -4.87 -14.69 23.62
CA SER A 111 -6.04 -15.33 24.22
C SER A 111 -5.71 -16.33 25.34
N SER A 112 -4.48 -16.35 25.87
CA SER A 112 -4.15 -17.08 27.09
C SER A 112 -4.24 -16.13 28.29
N PRO A 113 -5.38 -16.01 28.98
CA PRO A 113 -5.37 -15.42 30.30
C PRO A 113 -4.65 -16.42 31.21
N GLY A 114 -3.41 -16.09 31.57
CA GLY A 114 -2.84 -16.60 32.81
C GLY A 114 -3.68 -16.04 33.95
N GLY A 115 -4.50 -16.88 34.56
CA GLY A 115 -5.23 -16.60 35.78
C GLY A 115 -5.70 -17.93 36.36
N GLY A 116 -5.44 -18.29 37.60
CA GLY A 116 -4.66 -17.69 38.67
C GLY A 116 -4.51 -18.80 39.70
N ALA A 117 -3.36 -18.84 40.38
CA ALA A 117 -3.10 -19.78 41.45
C ALA A 117 -4.22 -19.69 42.50
N HIS A 118 -4.94 -20.80 42.71
CA HIS A 118 -5.84 -20.94 43.83
C HIS A 118 -4.96 -21.20 45.07
N GLU A 119 -4.64 -20.13 45.81
CA GLU A 119 -4.25 -20.24 47.21
C GLU A 119 -5.44 -20.82 47.98
N SER A 120 -5.36 -22.09 48.35
CA SER A 120 -6.16 -22.66 49.42
C SER A 120 -5.25 -22.91 50.60
N GLY A 121 -5.34 -22.01 51.58
CA GLY A 121 -4.72 -22.18 52.88
C GLY A 121 -5.25 -23.41 53.63
N SER A 122 -4.38 -23.97 54.45
CA SER A 122 -4.70 -24.81 55.61
C SER A 122 -3.59 -24.64 56.63
#